data_AF-A0A353Z477-F1
#
_entry.id   AF-A0A353Z477-F1
#
_cell.length_a   1.000
_cell.length_b   1.000
_cell.length_c   1.000
_cell.angle_alpha   90.00
_cell.angle_beta   90.00
_cell.angle_gamma   90.00
#
_symmetry.space_group_name_H-M   'P 1'
#
loop_
_entity.id
_entity.type
_entity.pdbx_description
1 polymer ?
#
loop_
_entity_poly.entity_id
_entity_poly.type
_entity_poly.pdbx_seq_one_letter_code
_entity_poly.pdbx_strand_id
1 'polypeptide(L)' 'LSIMLAFLNILPIPALDGGHVTFLLFEMITGRKPGEKFLEYAQMVGMFLLLFLLLYANGNDIYRWILKLMGN' A
#
# COMPACT_ATOMS: atom_id res chain seq x y z
N LEU A 1 17.61 3.17 -11.81
CA LEU A 1 16.35 3.86 -11.43
C LEU A 1 15.11 3.13 -11.97
N SER A 2 15.03 2.80 -13.26
CA SER A 2 13.85 2.12 -13.86
C SER A 2 13.45 0.78 -13.23
N ILE A 3 14.41 -0.03 -12.76
CA ILE A 3 14.09 -1.31 -12.09
C ILE A 3 13.28 -1.07 -10.81
N MET A 4 13.67 -0.08 -10.00
CA MET A 4 12.98 0.22 -8.75
C MET A 4 11.58 0.82 -8.99
N LEU A 5 11.42 1.62 -10.06
CA LEU A 5 10.11 2.07 -10.52
C LEU A 5 9.23 0.92 -11.00
N ALA A 6 9.79 -0.04 -11.76
CA ALA A 6 9.04 -1.22 -12.21
C ALA A 6 8.59 -2.10 -11.03
N PHE A 7 9.44 -2.28 -10.03
CA PHE A 7 9.08 -2.98 -8.79
C PHE A 7 7.97 -2.26 -8.00
N LEU A 8 8.06 -0.93 -7.87
CA LEU A 8 7.00 -0.13 -7.25
C LEU A 8 5.70 -0.19 -8.04
N ASN A 9 5.76 -0.23 -9.37
CA ASN A 9 4.57 -0.27 -10.23
C ASN A 9 3.94 -1.66 -10.33
N ILE A 10 4.66 -2.73 -9.98
CA ILE A 10 4.13 -4.11 -9.86
C ILE A 10 3.59 -4.38 -8.45
N LEU A 11 3.99 -3.57 -7.47
CA LEU A 11 3.53 -3.70 -6.09
C LEU A 11 1.99 -3.60 -6.06
N PRO A 12 1.30 -4.49 -5.32
CA PRO A 12 -0.15 -4.54 -5.23
C PRO A 12 -0.66 -3.35 -4.39
N ILE A 13 -0.46 -2.14 -4.90
CA ILE A 13 -0.96 -0.90 -4.33
C ILE A 13 -2.23 -0.54 -5.10
N PRO A 14 -3.40 -0.60 -4.46
CA PRO A 14 -4.65 -0.18 -5.06
C PRO A 14 -4.65 1.34 -5.32
N ALA A 15 -4.22 1.72 -6.52
CA ALA A 15 -4.11 3.08 -7.10
C ALA A 15 -3.05 3.11 -8.22
N LEU A 16 -2.20 2.09 -8.32
CA LEU A 16 -1.10 1.96 -9.28
C LEU A 16 -1.39 0.88 -10.35
N ASP A 17 -0.63 0.87 -11.45
CA ASP A 17 -0.83 -0.08 -12.58
C ASP A 17 -0.76 -1.55 -12.12
N GLY A 18 0.03 -1.86 -11.09
CA GLY A 18 0.19 -3.20 -10.51
C GLY A 18 -1.02 -3.74 -9.77
N GLY A 19 -1.97 -2.87 -9.38
CA GLY A 19 -3.26 -3.30 -8.84
C GLY A 19 -4.04 -4.14 -9.85
N HIS A 20 -4.00 -3.77 -11.13
CA HIS A 20 -4.67 -4.52 -12.21
C HIS A 20 -3.99 -5.87 -12.47
N VAL A 21 -2.67 -5.94 -12.35
CA VAL A 21 -1.91 -7.19 -12.48
C VAL A 21 -2.25 -8.16 -11.36
N THR A 22 -2.37 -7.65 -10.13
CA THR A 22 -2.78 -8.45 -8.97
C THR A 22 -4.22 -8.95 -9.11
N PHE A 23 -5.08 -8.14 -9.73
CA PHE A 23 -6.45 -8.52 -10.09
C PHE A 23 -6.51 -9.64 -11.13
N LEU A 24 -5.72 -9.54 -12.19
CA LEU A 24 -5.61 -10.59 -13.21
C LEU A 24 -5.03 -11.88 -12.64
N LEU A 25 -4.05 -11.78 -11.73
CA LEU A 25 -3.52 -12.93 -11.00
C LEU A 25 -4.58 -13.56 -10.09
N PHE A 26 -5.36 -12.75 -9.38
CA PHE A 26 -6.47 -13.22 -8.57
C PHE A 26 -7.55 -13.89 -9.43
N GLU A 27 -7.90 -13.32 -10.58
CA GLU A 27 -8.86 -13.91 -11.52
C GLU A 27 -8.34 -15.22 -12.11
N MET A 28 -7.04 -15.31 -12.45
CA MET A 28 -6.42 -16.55 -12.91
C MET A 28 -6.42 -17.66 -11.85
N ILE A 29 -6.21 -17.32 -10.58
CA ILE A 29 -6.20 -18.29 -9.48
C ILE A 29 -7.61 -18.71 -9.06
N THR A 30 -8.55 -17.75 -9.02
CA THR A 30 -9.89 -17.94 -8.46
C THR A 30 -10.94 -18.28 -9.52
N GLY A 31 -10.63 -18.09 -10.81
CA GLY A 31 -11.51 -18.34 -11.95
C GLY A 31 -12.78 -17.47 -11.97
N ARG A 32 -12.85 -16.44 -11.13
CA ARG A 32 -14.02 -15.58 -10.96
C ARG A 32 -13.62 -14.13 -11.14
N LYS A 33 -14.37 -13.42 -11.98
CA LYS A 33 -14.24 -11.98 -12.13
C LYS A 33 -14.46 -11.31 -10.77
N PRO A 34 -13.46 -10.58 -10.24
CA PRO A 34 -13.63 -9.82 -9.03
C PRO A 34 -14.74 -8.79 -9.26
N GLY A 35 -15.73 -8.78 -8.38
CA GLY A 35 -16.82 -7.82 -8.46
C GLY A 35 -16.34 -6.40 -8.18
N GLU A 36 -17.01 -5.41 -8.76
CA GLU A 36 -16.70 -3.98 -8.63
C GLU A 36 -16.59 -3.54 -7.14
N LYS A 37 -17.44 -4.10 -6.28
CA LYS A 37 -17.39 -3.86 -4.82
C LYS A 37 -16.11 -4.38 -4.16
N PHE A 38 -15.59 -5.53 -4.61
CA PHE A 38 -14.33 -6.06 -4.08
C PHE A 38 -13.16 -5.15 -4.47
N LEU A 39 -13.21 -4.54 -5.66
CA LEU A 39 -12.27 -3.50 -6.09
C LEU A 39 -12.29 -2.30 -5.14
N GLU A 40 -13.47 -1.76 -4.86
CA GLU A 40 -13.63 -0.63 -3.93
C GLU A 40 -13.12 -0.95 -2.53
N TYR A 41 -13.44 -2.15 -2.00
CA TYR A 41 -12.97 -2.56 -0.69
C TYR A 41 -11.46 -2.76 -0.64
N ALA A 42 -10.87 -3.45 -1.63
CA ALA A 42 -9.43 -3.63 -1.72
C ALA A 42 -8.72 -2.27 -1.79
N GLN A 43 -9.31 -1.32 -2.54
CA GLN A 43 -8.76 0.02 -2.67
C GLN A 43 -8.81 0.83 -1.39
N MET A 44 -9.96 0.82 -0.73
CA MET A 44 -10.14 1.50 0.55
C MET A 44 -9.21 0.92 1.62
N VAL A 45 -9.07 -0.41 1.69
CA VAL A 45 -8.19 -1.09 2.65
C VAL A 45 -6.72 -0.79 2.36
N GLY A 46 -6.30 -0.86 1.10
CA GLY A 46 -4.91 -0.55 0.71
C GLY A 46 -4.55 0.91 1.01
N MET A 47 -5.45 1.84 0.75
CA MET A 47 -5.22 3.25 1.04
C MET A 47 -5.16 3.52 2.54
N PHE A 48 -6.06 2.92 3.32
CA PHE A 48 -6.05 3.02 4.78
C PHE A 48 -4.74 2.48 5.37
N LEU A 49 -4.28 1.31 4.91
CA LEU A 49 -3.02 0.72 5.33
C LEU A 49 -1.82 1.63 5.04
N LEU A 50 -1.75 2.21 3.85
CA LEU A 50 -0.67 3.12 3.47
C LEU A 50 -0.64 4.39 4.33
N LEU A 51 -1.79 5.02 4.53
CA LEU A 51 -1.90 6.21 5.37
C LEU A 51 -1.56 5.90 6.83
N PHE A 52 -2.05 4.77 7.34
CA PHE A 52 -1.72 4.31 8.68
C PHE A 52 -0.23 4.07 8.85
N LEU A 53 0.41 3.37 7.90
CA LEU A 53 1.84 3.08 7.95
C LEU A 53 2.67 4.38 7.88
N LEU A 54 2.27 5.32 7.03
CA LEU A 54 2.92 6.62 6.91
C LEU A 54 2.82 7.42 8.21
N LEU A 55 1.65 7.50 8.82
CA LEU A 55 1.45 8.17 10.11
C LEU A 55 2.20 7.47 11.23
N TYR A 56 2.19 6.14 11.26
CA TYR A 56 2.88 5.35 12.27
C TYR A 56 4.39 5.55 12.20
N ALA A 57 4.98 5.43 11.00
CA ALA A 57 6.41 5.62 10.79
C ALA A 57 6.85 7.05 11.16
N ASN A 58 6.19 8.07 10.61
CA ASN A 58 6.51 9.46 10.90
C ASN A 58 6.26 9.81 12.39
N GLY A 59 5.16 9.33 12.96
CA GLY A 59 4.82 9.56 14.37
C GLY A 59 5.83 8.94 15.32
N ASN A 60 6.28 7.71 15.04
CA ASN A 60 7.31 7.05 15.83
C ASN A 60 8.67 7.75 15.74
N ASP A 61 9.04 8.23 14.55
CA ASP A 61 10.27 9.00 14.35
C ASP A 61 10.21 10.36 15.06
N ILE A 62 9.08 11.07 14.96
CA ILE A 62 8.84 12.34 15.68
C ILE A 62 8.86 12.12 17.19
N TYR A 63 8.19 11.09 17.70
CA TYR A 63 8.16 10.77 19.13
C TYR A 63 9.57 10.48 19.66
N ARG A 64 10.35 9.67 18.93
CA ARG A 64 11.75 9.39 19.25
C ARG A 64 12.60 10.65 19.21
N TRP A 65 12.38 11.53 18.24
CA TRP A 65 13.10 12.80 18.12
C TRP A 65 12.79 13.75 19.28
N ILE A 66 11.52 13.88 19.66
CA ILE A 66 11.06 14.68 20.80
C ILE A 66 11.63 14.16 22.13
N LEU A 67 11.58 12.84 22.35
CA LEU A 67 12.17 12.24 23.55
C LEU A 67 13.67 12.50 23.65
N LYS A 68 14.39 12.43 22.53
CA LYS A 68 15.83 12.72 22.47
C LYS A 68 16.13 14.20 22.75
N LEU A 69 15.23 15.11 22.37
CA LEU A 69 15.33 16.55 22.64
C LEU A 69 15.05 16.91 24.10
N MET A 70 14.13 16.22 24.77
CA MET A 70 13.82 16.48 26.19
C MET A 70 14.80 15.80 27.16
N GLY A 71 15.49 14.74 26.73
CA GLY A 71 16.42 13.97 27.56
C GLY A 71 17.89 14.42 27.48
N ASN A 72 18.19 15.50 26.77
CA ASN A 72 19.53 16.10 26.62
C ASN A 72 19.49 17.59 26.97
#